data_AF-A0A7I8V7Y9-F1
#
_entry.id   AF-A0A7I8V7Y9-F1
#
_cell.length_a   1.000
_cell.length_b   1.000
_cell.length_c   1.000
_cell.angle_alpha   90.00
_cell.angle_beta   90.00
_cell.angle_gamma   90.00
#
_symmetry.space_group_name_H-M   'P 1'
#
loop_
_entity.id
_entity.type
_entity.pdbx_description
1 polymer ?
#
loop_
_entity_poly.entity_id
_entity_poly.type
_entity_poly.pdbx_seq_one_letter_code
_entity_poly.pdbx_strand_id
1 'polypeptide(L)'
;MTNPGKVPDSQFYEPESKLIEHSSISIEVPTQPKTYCDKCQKRRPDRAHHCKRCKQCVLKMDHHCPWINNCVGEANQGRDLYKKLVAK
;
A
#
# COMPACT_ATOMS: atom_id res chain seq x y z
N MET A 1 -7.19 -0.93 -17.65
CA MET A 1 -7.04 -1.85 -16.51
C MET A 1 -7.23 -1.10 -15.20
N THR A 2 -7.70 -1.78 -14.14
CA THR A 2 -7.98 -1.18 -12.83
C THR A 2 -6.70 -0.77 -12.10
N ASN A 3 -6.75 0.31 -11.34
CA ASN A 3 -5.60 0.77 -10.55
C ASN A 3 -5.31 -0.21 -9.39
N PRO A 4 -4.10 -0.79 -9.30
CA PRO A 4 -3.73 -1.71 -8.22
C PRO A 4 -3.28 -1.03 -6.92
N GLY A 5 -3.36 0.31 -6.86
CA GLY A 5 -2.86 1.12 -5.76
C GLY A 5 -1.38 1.45 -5.94
N LYS A 6 -1.05 2.60 -6.53
CA LYS A 6 0.34 3.08 -6.64
C LYS A 6 0.78 3.71 -5.31
N VAL A 7 2.03 3.46 -4.89
CA VAL A 7 2.63 4.21 -3.77
C VAL A 7 2.79 5.69 -4.18
N PRO A 8 2.23 6.66 -3.42
CA PRO A 8 2.33 8.08 -3.74
C PRO A 8 3.79 8.55 -3.83
N ASP A 9 4.02 9.66 -4.51
CA ASP A 9 5.36 10.18 -4.76
C ASP A 9 5.90 11.02 -3.58
N SER A 10 5.09 11.28 -2.55
CA SER A 10 5.56 11.95 -1.34
C SER A 10 6.61 11.08 -0.64
N GLN A 11 7.81 11.65 -0.47
CA GLN A 11 8.93 11.00 0.23
C GLN A 11 8.64 10.80 1.72
N PHE A 12 7.63 11.51 2.22
CA PHE A 12 7.04 11.37 3.52
C PHE A 12 5.72 10.61 3.33
N TYR A 13 5.72 9.32 3.65
CA TYR A 13 4.49 8.71 4.13
C TYR A 13 4.39 9.23 5.56
N GLU A 14 3.61 10.30 5.77
CA GLU A 14 3.32 10.78 7.11
C GLU A 14 2.83 9.56 7.89
N PRO A 15 3.58 9.11 8.93
CA PRO A 15 3.13 7.97 9.70
C PRO A 15 1.77 8.38 10.24
N GLU A 16 0.73 7.65 9.84
CA GLU A 16 -0.57 7.81 10.46
C GLU A 16 -0.32 7.41 11.93
N SER A 17 -0.14 8.40 12.79
CA SER A 17 0.09 8.24 14.22
C SER A 17 -1.24 7.77 14.79
N LYS A 18 -1.44 6.45 14.81
CA LYS A 18 -2.59 5.88 15.49
C LYS A 18 -2.37 6.05 16.97
N LEU A 19 -3.14 6.94 17.58
CA LEU A 19 -3.28 6.99 19.03
C LEU A 19 -3.94 5.69 19.46
N ILE A 20 -3.17 4.79 20.08
CA ILE A 20 -3.72 3.60 20.71
C ILE A 20 -4.11 3.98 22.13
N GLU A 21 -5.40 4.16 22.38
CA GLU A 21 -5.92 4.28 23.74
C GLU A 21 -6.01 2.87 24.36
N HIS A 22 -5.10 2.56 25.29
CA HIS A 22 -5.25 1.42 26.19
C HIS A 22 -5.10 1.91 27.63
N SER A 23 -6.24 1.90 28.34
CA SER A 23 -6.46 1.93 29.79
C SER A 23 -5.70 2.91 30.70
N SER A 24 -4.78 3.76 30.21
CA SER A 24 -4.19 4.97 30.84
C SER A 24 -2.93 5.49 30.10
N ILE A 25 -2.51 4.88 28.98
CA ILE A 25 -1.24 5.22 28.31
C ILE A 25 -1.49 5.54 26.83
N SER A 26 -1.08 6.73 26.39
CA SER A 26 -1.00 7.11 24.98
C SER A 26 0.40 6.77 24.44
N ILE A 27 0.47 5.79 23.55
CA ILE A 27 1.73 5.41 22.88
C ILE A 27 1.68 5.90 21.43
N GLU A 28 2.60 6.80 21.08
CA GLU A 28 2.91 7.10 19.68
C GLU A 28 3.66 5.91 19.08
N VAL A 29 2.95 5.05 18.35
CA VAL A 29 3.60 3.97 17.59
C VAL A 29 3.95 4.51 16.20
N PRO A 30 5.23 4.76 15.86
CA PRO A 30 5.59 5.17 14.53
C PRO A 30 5.31 4.01 13.56
N THR A 31 4.39 4.24 12.61
CA THR A 31 4.19 3.35 11.46
C THR A 31 5.32 3.57 10.46
N GLN A 32 6.53 3.15 10.84
CA GLN A 32 7.76 3.34 10.06
C GLN A 32 7.58 2.79 8.63
N PRO A 33 7.91 3.56 7.58
CA PRO A 33 7.99 3.02 6.22
C PRO A 33 9.13 1.99 6.15
N LYS A 34 8.78 0.70 6.17
CA LYS A 34 9.74 -0.37 6.45
C LYS A 34 10.84 -0.55 5.40
N THR A 35 10.67 -0.07 4.16
CA THR A 35 11.66 -0.32 3.09
C THR A 35 11.79 0.84 2.10
N TYR A 36 12.98 1.07 1.56
CA TYR A 36 13.20 1.99 0.42
C TYR A 36 13.12 1.22 -0.91
N CYS A 37 12.80 1.89 -2.01
CA CYS A 37 12.84 1.32 -3.34
C CYS A 37 13.86 2.09 -4.21
N ASP A 38 14.98 1.45 -4.54
CA ASP A 38 16.04 2.09 -5.34
C ASP A 38 15.59 2.43 -6.76
N LYS A 39 14.65 1.65 -7.32
CA LYS A 39 14.15 1.88 -8.69
C LYS A 39 13.22 3.07 -8.79
N CYS A 40 12.45 3.32 -7.73
CA CYS A 40 11.49 4.42 -7.67
C CYS A 40 12.02 5.62 -6.87
N GLN A 41 13.19 5.48 -6.24
CA GLN A 41 13.83 6.47 -5.38
C GLN A 41 12.90 7.02 -4.28
N LYS A 42 12.11 6.15 -3.64
CA LYS A 42 11.17 6.52 -2.58
C LYS A 42 10.98 5.47 -1.50
N ARG A 43 10.57 5.93 -0.32
CA ARG A 43 10.14 5.07 0.79
C ARG A 43 8.86 4.33 0.42
N ARG A 44 8.80 3.05 0.79
CA ARG A 44 7.63 2.18 0.62
C ARG A 44 6.96 2.02 1.98
N PRO A 45 5.63 2.24 2.06
CA PRO A 45 4.86 1.90 3.24
C PRO A 45 4.86 0.38 3.45
N ASP A 46 4.35 -0.06 4.59
CA ASP A 46 4.29 -1.48 4.90
C ASP A 46 3.56 -2.28 3.82
N ARG A 47 4.09 -3.47 3.51
CA ARG A 47 3.56 -4.40 2.49
C ARG A 47 3.55 -3.87 1.05
N ALA A 48 4.18 -2.73 0.76
CA ALA A 48 4.33 -2.26 -0.62
C ALA A 48 5.57 -2.87 -1.32
N HIS A 49 5.40 -3.29 -2.57
CA HIS A 49 6.48 -3.92 -3.36
C HIS A 49 6.62 -3.28 -4.75
N HIS A 50 7.84 -3.29 -5.28
CA HIS A 50 8.11 -2.84 -6.64
C HIS A 50 7.84 -3.96 -7.64
N CYS A 51 6.89 -3.76 -8.55
CA CYS A 51 6.66 -4.67 -9.66
C CYS A 51 7.62 -4.33 -10.82
N LYS A 52 8.54 -5.25 -11.14
CA LYS A 52 9.48 -5.08 -12.26
C LYS A 52 8.77 -4.98 -13.62
N ARG A 53 7.63 -5.66 -13.79
CA ARG A 53 6.83 -5.65 -15.03
C ARG A 53 6.12 -4.31 -15.24
N CYS A 54 5.46 -3.81 -14.20
CA CYS A 54 4.73 -2.53 -14.23
C CYS A 54 5.61 -1.30 -13.94
N LYS A 55 6.89 -1.50 -13.60
CA LYS A 55 7.89 -0.46 -13.26
C LYS A 55 7.42 0.54 -12.20
N GLN A 56 6.66 0.08 -11.21
CA GLN A 56 6.11 0.92 -10.15
C GLN A 56 5.98 0.17 -8.83
N CYS A 57 5.94 0.93 -7.74
CA CYS A 57 5.61 0.38 -6.42
C CYS A 57 4.09 0.33 -6.25
N VAL A 58 3.59 -0.82 -5.80
CA VAL A 58 2.17 -1.11 -5.60
C VAL A 58 1.91 -1.32 -4.10
N LEU A 59 0.86 -0.68 -3.58
CA LEU A 59 0.40 -0.76 -2.19
C LEU A 59 -0.21 -2.13 -1.92
N LYS A 60 0.20 -2.76 -0.80
CA LYS A 60 -0.21 -4.13 -0.43
C LYS A 60 -0.15 -5.10 -1.62
N MET A 61 0.91 -4.99 -2.42
CA MET A 61 1.07 -5.78 -3.64
C MET A 61 1.03 -7.27 -3.30
N ASP A 62 0.15 -8.00 -3.97
CA ASP A 62 0.11 -9.46 -3.93
C ASP A 62 0.98 -10.02 -5.06
N HIS A 63 0.54 -9.85 -6.31
CA HIS A 63 1.27 -10.35 -7.47
C HIS A 63 1.04 -9.51 -8.74
N HIS A 64 1.91 -9.72 -9.74
CA HIS A 64 1.62 -9.31 -11.11
C HIS A 64 1.01 -10.50 -11.84
N CYS A 65 -0.24 -10.35 -12.29
CA CYS A 65 -0.98 -11.40 -12.96
C CYS A 65 -0.85 -11.25 -14.48
N PRO A 66 -0.23 -12.21 -15.19
CA PRO A 66 -0.09 -12.15 -16.65
C PRO A 66 -1.43 -12.12 -17.38
N TRP A 67 -2.44 -12.80 -16.82
CA TRP A 67 -3.75 -12.95 -17.45
C TRP A 67 -4.55 -11.65 -17.53
N ILE A 68 -4.36 -10.75 -16.57
CA ILE A 68 -4.96 -9.41 -16.59
C ILE A 68 -3.94 -8.32 -16.97
N ASN A 69 -2.71 -8.74 -17.32
CA ASN A 69 -1.56 -7.90 -17.63
C ASN A 69 -1.27 -6.80 -16.58
N ASN A 70 -1.66 -7.02 -15.32
CA ASN A 70 -1.68 -5.98 -14.29
C ASN A 70 -1.26 -6.52 -12.92
N CYS A 71 -0.94 -5.61 -12.00
CA CYS A 71 -0.79 -5.98 -10.60
C CYS A 71 -2.16 -6.19 -9.92
N VAL A 72 -2.14 -7.04 -8.89
CA VAL A 72 -3.16 -7.17 -7.86
C VAL A 72 -2.57 -6.57 -6.58
N GLY A 73 -3.26 -5.58 -6.01
CA GLY A 73 -2.84 -4.89 -4.79
C GLY A 73 -4.04 -4.40 -3.98
N GLU A 74 -3.83 -3.44 -3.07
CA GLU A 74 -4.92 -2.64 -2.50
C GLU A 74 -5.77 -2.05 -3.65
N ALA A 75 -6.94 -1.47 -3.47
CA ALA A 75 -7.72 -0.86 -4.58
C ALA A 75 -8.26 -1.81 -5.68
N ASN A 76 -7.64 -2.96 -6.00
CA ASN A 76 -8.16 -3.96 -6.93
C ASN A 76 -8.10 -5.42 -6.47
N GLN A 77 -7.66 -5.70 -5.23
CA GLN A 77 -7.87 -7.01 -4.58
C GLN A 77 -9.36 -7.25 -4.28
N GLY A 78 -9.77 -8.52 -4.28
CA GLY A 78 -11.18 -8.92 -4.13
C GLY A 78 -11.88 -8.33 -2.91
N ARG A 79 -11.17 -8.17 -1.78
CA ARG A 79 -11.71 -7.53 -0.56
C ARG A 79 -12.10 -6.07 -0.79
N ASP A 80 -11.29 -5.29 -1.51
CA ASP A 80 -11.54 -3.87 -1.73
C ASP A 80 -12.65 -3.65 -2.78
N LEU A 81 -12.75 -4.56 -3.75
CA LEU A 81 -13.87 -4.59 -4.70
C LEU A 81 -15.18 -4.95 -3.98
N TYR A 82 -15.18 -5.98 -3.13
CA TYR A 82 -16.34 -6.37 -2.34
C TYR A 82 -16.84 -5.22 -1.46
N LYS A 83 -15.94 -4.51 -0.76
CA LYS A 83 -16.31 -3.34 0.04
C LYS A 83 -16.99 -2.24 -0.79
N LYS A 84 -16.48 -1.95 -1.99
CA LYS A 84 -17.07 -0.94 -2.89
C LYS A 84 -18.44 -1.36 -3.43
N LEU A 85 -18.70 -2.66 -3.56
CA LEU A 85 -19.98 -3.20 -4.01
C LEU A 85 -21.05 -3.19 -2.91
N VAL A 86 -20.66 -3.51 -1.67
CA VAL A 86 -21.57 -3.61 -0.51
C VAL A 86 -21.77 -2.27 0.22
N ALA A 87 -20.87 -1.30 0.02
CA ALA A 87 -21.03 0.06 0.56
C ALA A 87 -21.95 0.97 -0.30
N LYS A 88 -22.65 0.41 -1.29
CA LYS A 88 -23.75 1.04 -2.03
C LYS A 88 -25.07 0.49 -1.51
#